data_AF-A0A7V3L0N3-F1
#
_entry.id   AF-A0A7V3L0N3-F1
#
_cell.length_a   1.000
_cell.length_b   1.000
_cell.length_c   1.000
_cell.angle_alpha   90.00
_cell.angle_beta   90.00
_cell.angle_gamma   90.00
#
_symmetry.space_group_name_H-M   'P 1'
#
loop_
_entity.id
_entity.type
_entity.pdbx_description
1 polymer ?
#
loop_
_entity_poly.entity_id
_entity_poly.type
_entity_poly.pdbx_seq_one_letter_code
_entity_poly.pdbx_strand_id
1 'polypeptide(L)'
;MRKGLLFLLMGILIIGGMEACKPGLLPTEESGKPKVTLERVEVMSYFPWTDLPARTPLALGFVFNINNPSGYNIKLDNIKFTVSFEAAPDKYIEIATPTSYDQIYFPPATISQYRVVSIIDSATIRLTLLVAQAPKVQEWKLNIPELIKNWYTKVGDFAFGIKVSEGMAVFNSERGDIFVPFEGKFPKK
;
A
#
# COMPACT_ATOMS: atom_id res chain seq x y z
N MET A 1 64.94 9.02 10.69
CA MET A 1 64.15 8.58 9.51
C MET A 1 62.79 7.96 9.85
N ARG A 2 62.60 7.27 10.99
CA ARG A 2 61.33 6.58 11.34
C ARG A 2 60.15 7.48 11.74
N LYS A 3 60.39 8.67 12.30
CA LYS A 3 59.32 9.60 12.74
C LYS A 3 58.70 10.40 11.59
N GLY A 4 59.49 10.79 10.59
CA GLY A 4 59.00 11.57 9.43
C GLY A 4 58.05 10.78 8.52
N LEU A 5 58.31 9.48 8.35
CA LEU A 5 57.44 8.59 7.55
C LEU A 5 56.07 8.38 8.21
N LEU A 6 56.02 8.39 9.55
CA LEU A 6 54.79 8.22 10.33
C LEU A 6 53.90 9.47 10.26
N PHE A 7 54.48 10.67 10.29
CA PHE A 7 53.74 11.91 10.09
C PHE A 7 53.21 12.07 8.66
N LEU A 8 53.95 11.59 7.66
CA LEU A 8 53.51 11.60 6.27
C LEU A 8 52.32 10.65 6.03
N LEU A 9 52.34 9.44 6.62
CA LEU A 9 51.25 8.46 6.54
C LEU A 9 49.97 8.93 7.26
N MET A 10 50.10 9.61 8.40
CA MET A 10 48.95 10.20 9.11
C MET A 10 48.32 11.37 8.35
N GLY A 11 49.13 12.18 7.64
CA GLY A 11 48.62 13.27 6.79
C GLY A 11 47.78 12.77 5.61
N ILE A 12 48.19 11.67 4.97
CA ILE A 12 47.46 11.09 3.82
C ILE A 12 46.12 10.46 4.26
N LEU A 13 46.05 9.88 5.45
CA LEU A 13 44.81 9.32 6.02
C LEU A 13 43.76 10.38 6.38
N ILE A 14 44.18 11.59 6.75
CA ILE A 14 43.27 12.70 7.07
C ILE A 14 42.68 13.32 5.80
N ILE A 15 43.45 13.40 4.72
CA ILE A 15 42.98 13.97 3.45
C ILE A 15 42.07 12.98 2.69
N GLY A 16 42.32 11.67 2.78
CA GLY A 16 41.46 10.64 2.18
C GLY A 16 40.14 10.37 2.91
N GLY A 17 39.99 10.84 4.16
CA GLY A 17 38.79 10.62 4.97
C GLY A 17 37.61 11.56 4.64
N MET A 18 37.84 12.63 3.88
CA MET A 18 36.79 13.62 3.56
C MET A 18 36.03 13.34 2.27
N GLU A 19 36.52 12.44 1.40
CA GLU A 19 35.81 12.07 0.16
C GLU A 19 34.90 10.83 0.29
N ALA A 20 34.88 10.18 1.46
CA ALA A 20 34.06 8.99 1.70
C ALA A 20 32.62 9.31 2.18
N CYS A 21 32.34 10.55 2.54
CA CYS A 21 30.96 11.01 2.71
C CYS A 21 30.37 11.35 1.33
N LYS A 22 29.98 10.31 0.57
CA LYS A 22 28.86 10.51 -0.35
C LYS A 22 27.76 11.19 0.47
N PRO A 23 27.18 12.32 0.03
CA PRO A 23 26.04 12.91 0.71
C PRO A 23 24.98 11.81 0.84
N GLY A 24 24.83 11.29 2.05
CA GLY A 24 23.75 10.37 2.37
C GLY A 24 22.48 11.15 2.08
N LEU A 25 21.67 10.60 1.17
CA LEU A 25 20.28 10.97 0.91
C LEU A 25 19.99 12.44 1.28
N LEU A 26 20.41 13.38 0.42
CA LEU A 26 19.90 14.74 0.52
C LEU A 26 18.38 14.61 0.64
N PRO A 27 17.75 15.22 1.66
CA PRO A 27 16.31 15.27 1.72
C PRO A 27 15.84 15.92 0.42
N THR A 28 15.33 15.14 -0.53
CA THR A 28 14.52 15.70 -1.60
C THR A 28 13.47 16.53 -0.87
N GLU A 29 13.52 17.84 -1.08
CA GLU A 29 12.64 18.81 -0.45
C GLU A 29 11.24 18.21 -0.36
N GLU A 30 10.65 18.22 0.84
CA GLU A 30 9.29 17.72 1.10
C GLU A 30 8.26 18.28 0.11
N SER A 31 8.54 19.45 -0.49
CA SER A 31 7.72 20.11 -1.52
C SER A 31 7.55 19.31 -2.83
N GLY A 32 8.42 18.33 -3.11
CA GLY A 32 8.41 17.55 -4.36
C GLY A 32 8.01 16.07 -4.20
N LYS A 33 7.71 15.59 -2.98
CA LYS A 33 7.37 14.18 -2.77
C LYS A 33 5.95 13.88 -3.29
N PRO A 34 5.77 12.79 -4.06
CA PRO A 34 4.44 12.39 -4.50
C PRO A 34 3.55 12.02 -3.31
N LYS A 35 2.24 12.20 -3.50
CA LYS A 35 1.22 11.79 -2.54
C LYS A 35 0.28 10.79 -3.17
N VAL A 36 -0.06 9.75 -2.42
CA VAL A 36 -1.03 8.73 -2.80
C VAL A 36 -2.23 8.84 -1.86
N THR A 37 -3.42 9.04 -2.42
CA THR A 37 -4.66 9.07 -1.64
C THR A 37 -5.70 8.15 -2.25
N LEU A 38 -6.42 7.39 -1.41
CA LEU A 38 -7.57 6.62 -1.86
C LEU A 38 -8.70 7.58 -2.22
N GLU A 39 -9.10 7.61 -3.49
CA GLU A 39 -10.19 8.44 -3.99
C GLU A 39 -11.53 7.72 -3.84
N ARG A 40 -11.61 6.47 -4.31
CA ARG A 40 -12.83 5.67 -4.27
C ARG A 40 -12.56 4.17 -4.37
N VAL A 41 -13.56 3.40 -3.99
CA VAL A 41 -13.64 1.96 -4.22
C VAL A 41 -14.79 1.68 -5.18
N GLU A 42 -14.57 0.77 -6.12
CA GLU A 42 -15.51 0.39 -7.16
C GLU A 42 -15.73 -1.14 -7.11
N VAL A 43 -16.97 -1.57 -7.32
CA VAL A 43 -17.24 -2.99 -7.60
C VAL A 43 -16.94 -3.23 -9.06
N MET A 44 -15.86 -3.97 -9.35
CA MET A 44 -15.44 -4.27 -10.72
C MET A 44 -16.21 -5.47 -11.29
N SER A 45 -16.42 -6.48 -10.44
CA SER A 45 -17.21 -7.67 -10.73
C SER A 45 -17.55 -8.35 -9.41
N TYR A 46 -18.77 -8.86 -9.27
CA TYR A 46 -19.13 -9.68 -8.12
C TYR A 46 -20.14 -10.74 -8.56
N PHE A 47 -20.12 -11.88 -7.90
CA PHE A 47 -21.05 -12.97 -8.13
C PHE A 47 -22.08 -13.04 -7.00
N PRO A 48 -23.32 -13.46 -7.27
CA PRO A 48 -24.29 -13.73 -6.23
C PRO A 48 -23.72 -14.68 -5.18
N TRP A 49 -24.02 -14.41 -3.91
CA TRP A 49 -23.57 -15.25 -2.80
C TRP A 49 -23.98 -16.72 -3.01
N THR A 50 -23.02 -17.61 -2.81
CA THR A 50 -23.26 -19.06 -2.70
C THR A 50 -22.63 -19.55 -1.39
N ASP A 51 -23.34 -20.44 -0.69
CA ASP A 51 -22.88 -20.92 0.61
C ASP A 51 -21.53 -21.65 0.52
N LEU A 52 -20.71 -21.45 1.55
CA LEU A 52 -19.41 -22.12 1.69
C LEU A 52 -19.61 -23.65 1.74
N PRO A 53 -18.74 -24.45 1.12
CA PRO A 53 -17.39 -24.10 0.66
C PRO A 53 -17.30 -23.61 -0.79
N ALA A 54 -18.42 -23.31 -1.45
CA ALA A 54 -18.38 -22.76 -2.81
C ALA A 54 -17.59 -21.44 -2.83
N ARG A 55 -16.74 -21.28 -3.85
CA ARG A 55 -15.95 -20.07 -4.06
C ARG A 55 -16.80 -19.06 -4.83
N THR A 56 -17.09 -17.94 -4.19
CA THR A 56 -17.75 -16.80 -4.82
C THR A 56 -16.70 -15.70 -5.01
N PRO A 57 -16.33 -15.33 -6.25
CA PRO A 57 -15.36 -14.24 -6.48
C PRO A 57 -15.93 -12.86 -6.20
N LEU A 58 -15.07 -11.96 -5.71
CA LEU A 58 -15.31 -10.54 -5.53
C LEU A 58 -14.10 -9.75 -6.06
N ALA A 59 -14.34 -8.90 -7.05
CA ALA A 59 -13.34 -8.00 -7.61
C ALA A 59 -13.66 -6.55 -7.22
N LEU A 60 -12.75 -5.95 -6.45
CA LEU A 60 -12.83 -4.53 -6.05
C LEU A 60 -11.71 -3.73 -6.73
N GLY A 61 -12.08 -2.57 -7.25
CA GLY A 61 -11.16 -1.59 -7.81
C GLY A 61 -10.89 -0.51 -6.79
N PHE A 62 -9.62 -0.34 -6.41
CA PHE A 62 -9.16 0.74 -5.53
C PHE A 62 -8.55 1.82 -6.41
N VAL A 63 -9.22 2.96 -6.51
CA VAL A 63 -8.74 4.08 -7.32
C VAL A 63 -8.02 5.06 -6.41
N PHE A 64 -6.75 5.30 -6.71
CA PHE A 64 -5.88 6.21 -6.02
C PHE A 64 -5.62 7.46 -6.87
N ASN A 65 -5.59 8.62 -6.23
CA ASN A 65 -4.99 9.80 -6.81
C ASN A 65 -3.49 9.79 -6.50
N ILE A 66 -2.68 9.91 -7.55
CA ILE A 66 -1.24 10.08 -7.49
C ILE A 66 -0.95 11.54 -7.82
N ASN A 67 -0.70 12.35 -6.80
CA ASN A 67 -0.29 13.73 -6.95
C ASN A 67 1.24 13.78 -7.09
N ASN A 68 1.73 14.21 -8.24
CA ASN A 68 3.13 14.48 -8.48
C ASN A 68 3.36 16.00 -8.47
N PRO A 69 3.72 16.61 -7.32
CA PRO A 69 4.00 18.04 -7.25
C PRO A 69 5.40 18.39 -7.79
N SER A 70 6.21 17.39 -8.14
CA SER A 70 7.58 17.62 -8.62
C SER A 70 7.60 18.22 -10.03
N GLY A 71 8.74 18.79 -10.40
CA GLY A 71 9.02 19.30 -11.74
C GLY A 71 9.51 18.23 -12.73
N TYR A 72 9.47 16.95 -12.39
CA TYR A 72 9.91 15.84 -13.24
C TYR A 72 8.93 14.65 -13.23
N ASN A 73 9.10 13.74 -14.20
CA ASN A 73 8.31 12.51 -14.24
C ASN A 73 8.75 11.56 -13.12
N ILE A 74 7.77 10.94 -12.47
CA ILE A 74 8.00 9.79 -11.58
C ILE A 74 7.43 8.54 -12.23
N LYS A 75 8.09 7.39 -12.02
CA LYS A 75 7.64 6.10 -12.53
C LYS A 75 7.21 5.23 -11.35
N LEU A 76 6.00 4.68 -11.36
CA LEU A 76 5.61 3.64 -10.42
C LEU A 76 6.44 2.38 -10.67
N ASP A 77 7.02 1.86 -9.60
CA ASP A 77 7.66 0.53 -9.59
C ASP A 77 6.70 -0.51 -9.02
N ASN A 78 6.17 -0.24 -7.83
CA ASN A 78 5.16 -1.09 -7.22
C ASN A 78 4.25 -0.29 -6.27
N ILE A 79 3.06 -0.81 -6.05
CA ILE A 79 2.17 -0.39 -4.98
C ILE A 79 1.68 -1.62 -4.22
N LYS A 80 1.71 -1.57 -2.90
CA LYS A 80 1.12 -2.59 -2.03
C LYS A 80 0.30 -1.93 -0.96
N PHE A 81 -0.76 -2.58 -0.52
CA PHE A 81 -1.57 -2.11 0.60
C PHE A 81 -2.41 -3.25 1.17
N THR A 82 -2.84 -3.11 2.41
CA THR A 82 -3.74 -4.04 3.09
C THR A 82 -5.16 -3.51 3.01
N VAL A 83 -6.09 -4.37 2.61
CA VAL A 83 -7.53 -4.11 2.54
C VAL A 83 -8.19 -4.77 3.74
N SER A 84 -9.00 -3.98 4.44
CA SER A 84 -9.78 -4.42 5.59
C SER A 84 -11.25 -4.08 5.41
N PHE A 85 -12.12 -5.02 5.75
CA PHE A 85 -13.56 -4.80 5.78
C PHE A 85 -14.01 -4.59 7.22
N GLU A 86 -15.04 -3.78 7.40
CA GLU A 86 -15.69 -3.62 8.70
C GLU A 86 -16.40 -4.93 9.10
N ALA A 87 -16.01 -5.48 10.25
CA ALA A 87 -16.57 -6.71 10.81
C ALA A 87 -17.60 -6.46 11.91
N ALA A 88 -17.53 -5.30 12.56
CA ALA A 88 -18.44 -4.79 13.58
C ALA A 88 -18.27 -3.25 13.64
N PRO A 89 -19.15 -2.50 14.33
CA PRO A 89 -19.02 -1.04 14.42
C PRO A 89 -17.60 -0.61 14.81
N ASP A 90 -16.97 0.18 13.94
CA ASP A 90 -15.59 0.68 14.05
C ASP A 90 -14.47 -0.37 14.15
N LYS A 91 -14.77 -1.64 13.90
CA LYS A 91 -13.80 -2.74 13.89
C LYS A 91 -13.56 -3.23 12.47
N TYR A 92 -12.31 -3.13 12.03
CA TYR A 92 -11.88 -3.54 10.69
C TYR A 92 -10.99 -4.77 10.78
N ILE A 93 -11.27 -5.76 9.93
CA ILE A 93 -10.50 -6.99 9.81
C ILE A 93 -9.89 -7.10 8.42
N GLU A 94 -8.62 -7.48 8.37
CA GLU A 94 -7.88 -7.55 7.12
C GLU A 94 -8.34 -8.77 6.32
N ILE A 95 -8.52 -8.58 5.02
CA ILE A 95 -9.01 -9.62 4.12
C ILE A 95 -8.02 -9.95 2.99
N ALA A 96 -7.19 -8.99 2.59
CA ALA A 96 -6.26 -9.13 1.47
C ALA A 96 -5.14 -8.09 1.54
N THR A 97 -3.98 -8.39 0.94
CA THR A 97 -2.89 -7.43 0.76
C THR A 97 -2.47 -7.41 -0.72
N PRO A 98 -3.25 -6.75 -1.60
CA PRO A 98 -2.88 -6.62 -3.01
C PRO A 98 -1.51 -5.96 -3.19
N THR A 99 -0.77 -6.43 -4.17
CA THR A 99 0.45 -5.81 -4.68
C THR A 99 0.35 -5.73 -6.21
N SER A 100 0.60 -4.55 -6.78
CA SER A 100 0.74 -4.37 -8.22
C SER A 100 2.17 -3.90 -8.53
N TYR A 101 2.72 -4.42 -9.63
CA TYR A 101 4.04 -4.13 -10.16
C TYR A 101 3.96 -3.38 -11.51
N ASP A 102 2.87 -2.65 -11.75
CA ASP A 102 2.66 -1.92 -12.99
C ASP A 102 3.67 -0.78 -13.13
N GLN A 103 4.27 -0.69 -14.32
CA GLN A 103 5.27 0.33 -14.65
C GLN A 103 4.63 1.48 -15.41
N ILE A 104 4.28 2.55 -14.69
CA ILE A 104 3.52 3.68 -15.23
C ILE A 104 4.22 5.00 -14.89
N TYR A 105 4.31 5.91 -15.86
CA TYR A 105 4.85 7.25 -15.63
C TYR A 105 3.73 8.23 -15.25
N PHE A 106 4.00 9.06 -14.25
CA PHE A 106 3.13 10.15 -13.83
C PHE A 106 3.79 11.51 -14.11
N PRO A 107 3.19 12.35 -14.96
CA PRO A 107 3.74 13.65 -15.35
C PRO A 107 3.93 14.62 -14.18
N PRO A 108 4.88 15.57 -14.26
CA PRO A 108 5.05 16.62 -13.25
C PRO A 108 3.83 17.52 -13.14
N ALA A 109 3.62 18.08 -11.94
CA ALA A 109 2.53 18.99 -11.62
C ALA A 109 1.12 18.46 -12.00
N THR A 110 0.91 17.15 -11.93
CA THR A 110 -0.39 16.53 -12.21
C THR A 110 -0.92 15.68 -11.06
N ILE A 111 -2.23 15.49 -11.06
CA ILE A 111 -2.90 14.47 -10.26
C ILE A 111 -3.45 13.43 -11.24
N SER A 112 -2.90 12.23 -11.21
CA SER A 112 -3.32 11.11 -12.07
C SER A 112 -4.11 10.09 -11.28
N GLN A 113 -5.11 9.47 -11.89
CA GLN A 113 -5.81 8.33 -11.28
C GLN A 113 -5.13 7.02 -11.66
N TYR A 114 -4.91 6.17 -10.67
CA TYR A 114 -4.38 4.83 -10.83
C TYR A 114 -5.24 3.82 -10.09
N ARG A 115 -5.67 2.77 -10.79
CA ARG A 115 -6.58 1.75 -10.25
C ARG A 115 -5.81 0.46 -10.01
N VAL A 116 -5.92 -0.08 -8.80
CA VAL A 116 -5.51 -1.46 -8.49
C VAL A 116 -6.76 -2.33 -8.35
N VAL A 117 -6.86 -3.40 -9.13
CA VAL A 117 -7.95 -4.37 -9.01
C VAL A 117 -7.50 -5.52 -8.12
N SER A 118 -8.18 -5.70 -6.99
CA SER A 118 -8.00 -6.85 -6.10
C SER A 118 -9.13 -7.84 -6.32
N ILE A 119 -8.77 -9.09 -6.62
CA ILE A 119 -9.72 -10.19 -6.79
C ILE A 119 -9.50 -11.17 -5.65
N ILE A 120 -10.54 -11.44 -4.88
CA ILE A 120 -10.51 -12.40 -3.78
C ILE A 120 -11.80 -13.22 -3.80
N ASP A 121 -11.73 -14.49 -3.37
CA ASP A 121 -12.91 -15.35 -3.27
C ASP A 121 -13.30 -15.63 -1.81
N SER A 122 -14.58 -15.99 -1.61
CA SER A 122 -15.17 -16.27 -0.30
C SER A 122 -14.43 -17.34 0.52
N ALA A 123 -13.85 -18.36 -0.12
CA ALA A 123 -13.09 -19.39 0.58
C ALA A 123 -11.72 -18.89 1.02
N THR A 124 -11.06 -18.06 0.19
CA THR A 124 -9.82 -17.38 0.56
C THR A 124 -10.03 -16.43 1.73
N ILE A 125 -11.11 -15.61 1.71
CA ILE A 125 -11.48 -14.76 2.86
C ILE A 125 -11.70 -15.61 4.11
N ARG A 126 -12.43 -16.72 4.00
CA ARG A 126 -12.67 -17.63 5.13
C ARG A 126 -11.36 -18.14 5.74
N LEU A 127 -10.38 -18.52 4.92
CA LEU A 127 -9.08 -18.97 5.41
C LEU A 127 -8.30 -17.84 6.09
N THR A 128 -8.31 -16.63 5.54
CA THR A 128 -7.72 -15.44 6.18
C THR A 128 -8.33 -15.21 7.57
N LEU A 129 -9.65 -15.33 7.70
CA LEU A 129 -10.35 -15.16 8.98
C LEU A 129 -10.05 -16.28 9.97
N LEU A 130 -9.95 -17.53 9.52
CA LEU A 130 -9.70 -18.69 10.39
C LEU A 130 -8.23 -18.85 10.82
N VAL A 131 -7.29 -18.25 10.09
CA VAL A 131 -5.85 -18.41 10.34
C VAL A 131 -5.22 -17.08 10.72
N ALA A 132 -5.04 -16.16 9.76
CA ALA A 132 -4.32 -14.92 9.98
C ALA A 132 -5.05 -13.99 10.98
N GLN A 133 -6.38 -13.97 10.96
CA GLN A 133 -7.19 -13.10 11.80
C GLN A 133 -7.95 -13.84 12.91
N ALA A 134 -7.59 -15.10 13.18
CA ALA A 134 -8.25 -15.94 14.20
C ALA A 134 -8.32 -15.27 15.59
N PRO A 135 -7.26 -14.58 16.08
CA PRO A 135 -7.33 -13.89 17.37
C PRO A 135 -8.43 -12.81 17.40
N LYS A 136 -8.53 -11.96 16.36
CA LYS A 136 -9.56 -10.92 16.25
C LYS A 136 -10.96 -11.54 16.14
N VAL A 137 -11.11 -12.63 15.37
CA VAL A 137 -12.38 -13.37 15.27
C VAL A 137 -12.85 -13.87 16.63
N GLN A 138 -11.96 -14.47 17.42
CA GLN A 138 -12.28 -15.01 18.74
C GLN A 138 -12.61 -13.90 19.73
N GLU A 139 -11.75 -12.87 19.81
CA GLU A 139 -11.93 -11.73 20.71
C GLU A 139 -13.24 -10.99 20.44
N TRP A 140 -13.58 -10.80 19.17
CA TRP A 140 -14.78 -10.07 18.75
C TRP A 140 -16.00 -10.97 18.56
N LYS A 141 -15.87 -12.28 18.84
CA LYS A 141 -16.94 -13.29 18.76
C LYS A 141 -17.65 -13.27 17.40
N LEU A 142 -16.90 -13.15 16.32
CA LEU A 142 -17.45 -13.05 14.97
C LEU A 142 -17.94 -14.42 14.46
N ASN A 143 -19.12 -14.44 13.86
CA ASN A 143 -19.61 -15.60 13.09
C ASN A 143 -19.09 -15.49 11.65
N ILE A 144 -18.07 -16.28 11.30
CA ILE A 144 -17.38 -16.16 10.00
C ILE A 144 -18.33 -16.38 8.80
N PRO A 145 -19.11 -17.49 8.70
CA PRO A 145 -20.02 -17.69 7.57
C PRO A 145 -21.01 -16.54 7.38
N GLU A 146 -21.62 -16.06 8.47
CA GLU A 146 -22.59 -14.96 8.41
C GLU A 146 -21.91 -13.64 8.05
N LEU A 147 -20.70 -13.40 8.57
CA LEU A 147 -19.92 -12.20 8.26
C LEU A 147 -19.57 -12.10 6.78
N ILE A 148 -19.05 -13.20 6.20
CA ILE A 148 -18.70 -13.23 4.77
C ILE A 148 -19.96 -13.06 3.93
N LYS A 149 -21.04 -13.78 4.25
CA LYS A 149 -22.33 -13.63 3.56
C LYS A 149 -22.80 -12.18 3.56
N ASN A 150 -22.76 -11.52 4.72
CA ASN A 150 -23.15 -10.12 4.90
C ASN A 150 -22.30 -9.17 4.04
N TRP A 151 -20.98 -9.38 3.96
CA TRP A 151 -20.14 -8.59 3.03
C TRP A 151 -20.53 -8.79 1.57
N TYR A 152 -20.73 -10.03 1.11
CA TYR A 152 -21.09 -10.30 -0.28
C TYR A 152 -22.47 -9.76 -0.67
N THR A 153 -23.45 -9.81 0.25
CA THR A 153 -24.80 -9.30 -0.03
C THR A 153 -24.89 -7.78 0.03
N LYS A 154 -23.96 -7.10 0.74
CA LYS A 154 -23.98 -5.65 0.93
C LYS A 154 -22.94 -4.86 0.16
N VAL A 155 -21.99 -5.53 -0.50
CA VAL A 155 -20.89 -4.84 -1.19
C VAL A 155 -21.38 -3.99 -2.37
N GLY A 156 -22.47 -4.40 -3.03
CA GLY A 156 -23.07 -3.63 -4.14
C GLY A 156 -23.47 -2.21 -3.74
N ASP A 157 -24.00 -2.05 -2.53
CA ASP A 157 -24.40 -0.76 -1.97
C ASP A 157 -23.33 -0.14 -1.08
N PHE A 158 -22.19 -0.81 -0.89
CA PHE A 158 -21.15 -0.42 0.09
C PHE A 158 -21.71 -0.16 1.49
N ALA A 159 -22.65 -0.98 1.96
CA ALA A 159 -23.28 -0.80 3.28
C ALA A 159 -22.39 -1.25 4.48
N PHE A 160 -21.08 -1.32 4.28
CA PHE A 160 -20.04 -1.52 5.30
C PHE A 160 -18.77 -0.75 4.91
N GLY A 161 -17.97 -0.36 5.90
CA GLY A 161 -16.74 0.39 5.67
C GLY A 161 -15.63 -0.46 5.07
N ILE A 162 -14.83 0.14 4.19
CA ILE A 162 -13.60 -0.46 3.65
C ILE A 162 -12.43 0.43 4.04
N LYS A 163 -11.37 -0.17 4.59
CA LYS A 163 -10.14 0.54 4.94
C LYS A 163 -8.97 0.01 4.12
N VAL A 164 -8.13 0.93 3.68
CA VAL A 164 -6.80 0.67 3.14
C VAL A 164 -5.79 1.09 4.21
N SER A 165 -4.89 0.18 4.59
CA SER A 165 -3.82 0.42 5.57
C SER A 165 -2.50 -0.15 5.09
N GLU A 166 -1.39 0.24 5.74
CA GLU A 166 -0.05 -0.25 5.41
C GLU A 166 0.31 -0.07 3.93
N GLY A 167 -0.27 0.98 3.32
CA GLY A 167 -0.03 1.29 1.92
C GLY A 167 1.40 1.78 1.73
N MET A 168 2.06 1.28 0.70
CA MET A 168 3.37 1.73 0.25
C MET A 168 3.39 1.74 -1.27
N ALA A 169 3.61 2.91 -1.86
CA ALA A 169 3.92 3.06 -3.27
C ALA A 169 5.40 3.40 -3.42
N VAL A 170 6.09 2.69 -4.30
CA VAL A 170 7.49 2.95 -4.64
C VAL A 170 7.51 3.55 -6.02
N PHE A 171 8.13 4.72 -6.14
CA PHE A 171 8.37 5.39 -7.40
C PHE A 171 9.87 5.49 -7.67
N ASN A 172 10.29 5.36 -8.92
CA ASN A 172 11.62 5.74 -9.35
C ASN A 172 11.58 7.10 -10.04
N SER A 173 12.69 7.82 -9.92
CA SER A 173 12.93 9.06 -10.65
C SER A 173 14.40 9.17 -11.04
N GLU A 174 14.73 10.18 -11.84
CA GLU A 174 16.14 10.56 -12.10
C GLU A 174 16.92 10.92 -10.83
N ARG A 175 16.24 11.17 -9.70
CA ARG A 175 16.83 11.51 -8.41
C ARG A 175 16.91 10.32 -7.44
N GLY A 176 16.48 9.13 -7.89
CA GLY A 176 16.44 7.90 -7.09
C GLY A 176 15.02 7.48 -6.70
N ASP A 177 14.96 6.54 -5.77
CA ASP A 177 13.72 5.89 -5.32
C ASP A 177 12.98 6.71 -4.27
N ILE A 178 11.66 6.74 -4.38
CA ILE A 178 10.76 7.51 -3.54
C ILE A 178 9.71 6.56 -2.96
N PHE A 179 9.73 6.42 -1.63
CA PHE A 179 8.81 5.57 -0.88
C PHE A 179 7.70 6.43 -0.30
N VAL A 180 6.46 6.18 -0.71
CA VAL A 180 5.29 6.94 -0.30
C VAL A 180 4.35 6.05 0.52
N PRO A 181 4.36 6.16 1.85
CA PRO A 181 3.35 5.49 2.67
C PRO A 181 1.99 6.16 2.49
N PHE A 182 0.92 5.37 2.55
CA PHE A 182 -0.45 5.89 2.49
C PHE A 182 -1.44 5.00 3.26
N GLU A 183 -2.58 5.60 3.60
CA GLU A 183 -3.76 4.91 4.11
C GLU A 183 -5.01 5.57 3.55
N GLY A 184 -6.16 4.91 3.70
CA GLY A 184 -7.44 5.44 3.24
C GLY A 184 -8.62 4.77 3.91
N LYS A 185 -9.73 5.48 4.02
CA LYS A 185 -11.01 4.92 4.44
C LYS A 185 -12.05 5.27 3.39
N PHE A 186 -12.76 4.25 2.93
CA PHE A 186 -13.93 4.41 2.10
C PHE A 186 -15.18 4.24 2.99
N PRO A 187 -15.97 5.31 3.18
CA PRO A 187 -17.11 5.29 4.07
C PRO A 187 -18.24 4.44 3.50
N LYS A 188 -19.18 4.05 4.38
CA LYS A 188 -20.46 3.46 3.99
C LYS A 188 -21.24 4.43 3.10
N LYS A 189 -22.01 3.91 2.15
CA LYS A 189 -23.01 4.69 1.42
C LYS A 189 -24.42 4.42 1.94
#